data_AF-A0AA85ISG1-F1
#
_entry.id   AF-A0AA85ISG1-F1
#
_cell.length_a   1.000
_cell.length_b   1.000
_cell.length_c   1.000
_cell.angle_alpha   90.00
_cell.angle_beta   90.00
_cell.angle_gamma   90.00
#
_symmetry.space_group_name_H-M   'P 1'
#
loop_
_entity.id
_entity.type
_entity.pdbx_description
1 polymer ?
#
loop_
_entity_poly.entity_id
_entity_poly.type
_entity_poly.pdbx_seq_one_letter_code
_entity_poly.pdbx_strand_id
1 'polypeptide(L)'
;MIDTLRNNYGRHGIITDAWNLVQSRLHCCGVDNNGWGVYNGSWWDMITNLDLYETNTKLPESSLFYLFVPHSCCAKKLDGLTGWPTDVYRDTKRCQTWQYGPPNKAYGPHNDAIYYAGCFESLKSYINNYAKAMGALALCAFIVVVSALICAVFLFREAKFKARRKERMINRGNPTL
;
A
#
# COMPACT_ATOMS: atom_id res chain seq x y z
N MET A 1 5.81 -10.30 6.79
CA MET A 1 5.83 -8.86 6.41
C MET A 1 7.17 -8.22 6.72
N ILE A 2 7.73 -8.43 7.93
CA ILE A 2 9.07 -7.92 8.29
C ILE A 2 10.13 -8.37 7.27
N ASP A 3 10.10 -9.62 6.80
CA ASP A 3 11.06 -10.12 5.81
C ASP A 3 11.07 -9.35 4.48
N THR A 4 9.91 -8.89 4.00
CA THR A 4 9.86 -8.14 2.74
C THR A 4 10.45 -6.75 2.90
N LEU A 5 10.32 -6.15 4.08
CA LEU A 5 10.94 -4.87 4.39
C LEU A 5 12.44 -5.03 4.68
N ARG A 6 12.85 -6.06 5.44
CA ARG A 6 14.24 -6.24 5.84
C ARG A 6 15.13 -6.76 4.71
N ASN A 7 14.66 -7.73 3.93
CA ASN A 7 15.51 -8.47 2.98
C ASN A 7 15.29 -8.08 1.52
N ASN A 8 14.15 -7.45 1.19
CA ASN A 8 13.76 -7.20 -0.21
C ASN A 8 13.58 -5.72 -0.56
N TYR A 9 13.27 -4.86 0.41
CA TYR A 9 13.23 -3.41 0.22
C TYR A 9 14.63 -2.88 -0.15
N GLY A 10 14.70 -2.06 -1.20
CA GLY A 10 15.97 -1.62 -1.81
C GLY A 10 16.60 -2.64 -2.76
N ARG A 11 16.16 -3.91 -2.76
CA ARG A 11 16.65 -4.96 -3.67
C ARG A 11 15.79 -5.09 -4.91
N HIS A 12 14.48 -5.07 -4.73
CA HIS A 12 13.50 -5.25 -5.80
C HIS A 12 12.64 -4.00 -5.94
N GLY A 13 12.68 -3.35 -7.11
CA GLY A 13 11.97 -2.09 -7.37
C GLY A 13 10.48 -2.14 -6.99
N ILE A 14 9.77 -3.19 -7.43
CA ILE A 14 8.33 -3.36 -7.13
C ILE A 14 8.05 -3.42 -5.63
N ILE A 15 8.92 -4.11 -4.86
CA ILE A 15 8.76 -4.21 -3.40
C ILE A 15 9.08 -2.87 -2.74
N THR A 16 10.12 -2.18 -3.21
CA THR A 16 10.48 -0.83 -2.77
C THR A 16 9.35 0.17 -2.99
N ASP A 17 8.76 0.17 -4.18
CA ASP A 17 7.68 1.07 -4.57
C ASP A 17 6.41 0.80 -3.78
N ALA A 18 6.06 -0.48 -3.59
CA ALA A 18 4.92 -0.86 -2.77
C ALA A 18 5.08 -0.37 -1.32
N TRP A 19 6.26 -0.57 -0.72
CA TRP A 19 6.55 -0.09 0.63
C TRP A 19 6.56 1.43 0.72
N ASN A 20 7.14 2.13 -0.26
CA ASN A 20 7.15 3.60 -0.32
C ASN A 20 5.73 4.16 -0.41
N LEU A 21 4.88 3.54 -1.24
CA LEU A 21 3.49 3.92 -1.38
C LEU A 21 2.74 3.72 -0.07
N VAL A 22 2.86 2.55 0.57
CA VAL A 22 2.18 2.25 1.83
C VAL A 22 2.63 3.21 2.94
N GLN A 23 3.94 3.39 3.13
CA GLN A 23 4.48 4.28 4.15
C GLN A 23 4.04 5.73 3.97
N SER A 24 4.10 6.24 2.73
CA SER A 24 3.71 7.61 2.43
C SER A 24 2.21 7.87 2.53
N ARG A 25 1.37 6.90 2.13
CA ARG A 25 -0.10 7.03 2.13
C ARG A 25 -0.71 6.80 3.50
N LEU A 26 -0.13 5.92 4.30
CA LEU A 26 -0.63 5.57 5.63
C LEU A 26 0.08 6.28 6.77
N HIS A 27 1.02 7.19 6.46
CA HIS A 27 1.76 7.98 7.45
C HIS A 27 2.41 7.09 8.52
N CYS A 28 3.13 6.08 8.06
CA CYS A 28 3.71 5.04 8.89
C CYS A 28 5.17 4.76 8.52
N CYS A 29 5.90 4.15 9.46
CA CYS A 29 7.27 3.70 9.25
C CYS A 29 7.47 2.33 9.91
N GLY A 30 7.93 1.36 9.12
CA GLY A 30 8.04 -0.02 9.58
C GLY A 30 6.69 -0.76 9.62
N VAL A 31 6.75 -2.03 10.02
CA VAL A 31 5.55 -2.89 10.11
C VAL A 31 4.73 -2.54 11.34
N ASP A 32 5.41 -2.49 12.48
CA ASP A 32 4.84 -2.26 13.81
C ASP A 32 5.09 -0.82 14.28
N ASN A 33 4.34 -0.37 15.29
CA ASN A 33 4.57 0.94 15.90
C ASN A 33 6.00 1.03 16.43
N ASN A 34 6.64 2.17 16.22
CA ASN A 34 8.05 2.39 16.52
C ASN A 34 9.01 1.42 15.77
N GLY A 35 8.54 0.84 14.66
CA GLY A 35 9.21 -0.23 13.93
C GLY A 35 10.34 0.22 13.01
N TRP A 36 10.78 1.48 13.03
CA TRP A 36 11.88 1.98 12.18
C TRP A 36 13.19 1.22 12.38
N GLY A 37 13.39 0.59 13.55
CA GLY A 37 14.57 -0.26 13.80
C GLY A 37 14.71 -1.44 12.82
N VAL A 38 13.64 -1.80 12.10
CA VAL A 38 13.66 -2.84 11.06
C VAL A 38 14.66 -2.55 9.93
N TYR A 39 14.94 -1.27 9.67
CA TYR A 39 15.90 -0.86 8.65
C TYR A 39 17.35 -1.12 9.08
N ASN A 40 17.67 -1.14 10.37
CA ASN A 40 19.06 -1.39 10.81
C ASN A 40 19.52 -2.80 10.41
N GLY A 41 20.57 -2.87 9.59
CA GLY A 41 21.07 -4.13 9.02
C GLY A 41 20.13 -4.77 8.00
N SER A 42 19.16 -4.01 7.47
CA SER A 42 18.38 -4.42 6.30
C SER A 42 19.22 -4.34 5.02
N TRP A 43 18.72 -4.94 3.94
CA TRP A 43 19.33 -4.81 2.62
C TRP A 43 19.44 -3.33 2.21
N TRP A 44 18.37 -2.55 2.41
CA TRP A 44 18.36 -1.12 2.11
C TRP A 44 19.43 -0.35 2.87
N ASP A 45 19.62 -0.63 4.16
CA ASP A 45 20.63 0.02 4.99
C ASP A 45 22.04 -0.29 4.52
N MET A 46 22.32 -1.55 4.17
CA MET A 46 23.63 -1.96 3.65
C MET A 46 23.99 -1.24 2.35
N ILE A 47 23.06 -1.13 1.40
CA ILE A 47 23.33 -0.50 0.10
C ILE A 47 23.35 1.03 0.20
N THR A 48 22.52 1.62 1.06
CA THR A 48 22.36 3.08 1.17
C THR A 48 23.52 3.70 1.94
N ASN A 49 24.03 3.00 2.95
CA ASN A 49 25.09 3.48 3.82
C ASN A 49 26.45 2.84 3.49
N LEU A 50 26.65 2.37 2.25
CA LEU A 50 27.94 1.85 1.80
C LEU A 50 29.00 2.95 1.82
N ASP A 51 30.17 2.67 2.37
CA ASP A 51 31.32 3.57 2.30
C ASP A 51 31.89 3.57 0.87
N LEU A 52 32.00 4.75 0.28
CA LEU A 52 32.49 4.94 -1.09
C LEU A 52 34.01 4.74 -1.22
N TYR A 53 34.75 4.97 -0.13
CA TYR A 53 36.21 4.88 -0.11
C TYR A 53 36.67 3.51 0.37
N GLU A 54 35.97 2.92 1.34
CA GLU A 54 36.25 1.58 1.85
C GLU A 54 35.25 0.56 1.30
N THR A 55 35.61 -0.04 0.16
CA THR A 55 34.77 -1.04 -0.51
C THR A 55 34.37 -2.17 0.45
N ASN A 56 33.07 -2.48 0.48
CA ASN A 56 32.43 -3.49 1.35
C ASN A 56 32.32 -3.13 2.84
N THR A 57 32.55 -1.87 3.22
CA THR A 57 32.27 -1.39 4.57
C THR A 57 31.05 -0.47 4.58
N LYS A 58 30.42 -0.36 5.75
CA LYS A 58 29.26 0.49 5.99
C LYS A 58 29.73 1.70 6.78
N LEU A 59 29.22 2.89 6.42
CA LEU A 59 29.46 4.11 7.19
C LEU A 59 29.13 3.86 8.67
N PRO A 60 29.92 4.41 9.61
CA PRO A 60 29.60 4.29 11.03
C PRO A 60 28.30 5.03 11.33
N GLU A 61 27.48 4.50 12.25
CA GLU A 61 26.20 5.13 12.66
C GLU A 61 26.38 6.55 13.23
N SER A 62 27.59 6.86 13.73
CA SER A 62 27.97 8.20 14.18
C SER A 62 28.22 9.20 13.04
N SER A 63 28.29 8.73 11.79
CA SER A 63 28.45 9.59 10.61
C SER A 63 27.22 10.47 10.40
N LEU A 64 27.47 11.74 10.07
CA LEU A 64 26.42 12.69 9.68
C LEU A 64 25.73 12.33 8.35
N PHE A 65 26.35 11.43 7.58
CA PHE A 65 25.84 10.95 6.29
C PHE A 65 25.10 9.61 6.41
N TYR A 66 25.09 9.00 7.60
CA TYR A 66 24.37 7.76 7.84
C TYR A 66 22.86 8.00 7.81
N LEU A 67 22.15 7.26 6.95
CA LEU A 67 20.70 7.31 6.83
C LEU A 67 20.06 6.13 7.56
N PHE A 68 19.31 6.41 8.62
CA PHE A 68 18.66 5.38 9.44
C PHE A 68 17.35 4.84 8.85
N VAL A 69 16.66 5.63 8.03
CA VAL A 69 15.36 5.28 7.43
C VAL A 69 15.20 5.85 6.02
N PRO A 70 14.36 5.25 5.17
CA PRO A 70 14.05 5.81 3.85
C PRO A 70 13.18 7.08 3.94
N HIS A 71 13.17 7.87 2.87
CA HIS A 71 12.37 9.10 2.77
C HIS A 71 10.86 8.87 2.95
N SER A 72 10.36 7.68 2.64
CA SER A 72 8.95 7.33 2.79
C SER A 72 8.50 7.25 4.25
N CYS A 73 9.42 7.06 5.20
CA CYS A 73 9.18 7.17 6.64
C CYS A 73 9.09 8.61 7.15
N CYS A 74 9.49 9.60 6.35
CA CYS A 74 9.60 10.98 6.81
C CYS A 74 8.27 11.72 6.77
N ALA A 75 7.99 12.45 7.85
CA ALA A 75 6.79 13.25 8.00
C ALA A 75 6.75 14.38 6.97
N LYS A 76 5.63 14.47 6.24
CA LYS A 76 5.35 15.60 5.35
C LYS A 76 4.56 16.67 6.11
N LYS A 77 4.70 17.93 5.69
CA LYS A 77 3.90 19.04 6.22
C LYS A 77 2.45 18.80 5.84
N LEU A 78 1.54 19.05 6.78
CA LEU A 78 0.11 19.01 6.52
C LEU A 78 -0.32 20.35 5.93
N ASP A 79 -1.20 20.29 4.94
CA ASP A 79 -1.93 21.43 4.45
C ASP A 79 -2.90 21.90 5.55
N GLY A 80 -2.78 23.17 5.95
CA GLY A 80 -3.60 23.75 7.00
C GLY A 80 -5.09 23.85 6.66
N LEU A 81 -5.45 23.79 5.38
CA LEU A 81 -6.85 23.87 4.94
C LEU A 81 -7.52 22.51 4.90
N THR A 82 -6.80 21.49 4.42
CA THR A 82 -7.39 20.18 4.14
C THR A 82 -6.98 19.10 5.14
N GLY A 83 -5.93 19.35 5.93
CA GLY A 83 -5.35 18.35 6.83
C GLY A 83 -4.59 17.23 6.11
N TRP A 84 -4.47 17.28 4.79
CA TRP A 84 -3.76 16.28 4.00
C TRP A 84 -2.25 16.55 3.94
N PRO A 85 -1.41 15.51 3.79
CA PRO A 85 0.00 15.68 3.55
C PRO A 85 0.26 16.42 2.23
N THR A 86 1.06 17.47 2.30
CA THR A 86 1.67 18.12 1.12
C THR A 86 2.80 17.24 0.58
N ASP A 87 3.41 17.63 -0.54
CA ASP A 87 4.63 16.99 -1.04
C ASP A 87 5.92 17.51 -0.37
N VAL A 88 5.79 18.42 0.59
CA VAL A 88 6.94 19.02 1.27
C VAL A 88 7.21 18.28 2.57
N TYR A 89 8.42 17.74 2.71
CA TYR A 89 8.88 17.15 3.97
C TYR A 89 8.98 18.20 5.09
N ARG A 90 8.70 17.80 6.33
CA ARG A 90 8.86 18.66 7.50
C ARG A 90 10.33 19.00 7.71
N ASP A 91 11.16 17.98 7.86
CA ASP A 91 12.62 18.08 7.97
C ASP A 91 13.26 16.73 7.61
N THR A 92 13.73 16.60 6.37
CA THR A 92 14.29 15.35 5.86
C THR A 92 15.59 14.97 6.58
N LYS A 93 16.44 15.94 6.91
CA LYS A 93 17.73 15.69 7.56
C LYS A 93 17.49 15.16 8.97
N ARG A 94 16.61 15.82 9.73
CA ARG A 94 16.18 15.35 11.06
C ARG A 94 15.47 13.99 10.98
N CYS A 95 14.68 13.71 9.96
CA CYS A 95 14.08 12.38 9.82
C CYS A 95 15.14 11.27 9.72
N GLN A 96 16.15 11.46 8.85
CA GLN A 96 17.02 10.37 8.43
C GLN A 96 18.34 10.27 9.20
N THR A 97 18.86 11.36 9.78
CA THR A 97 20.21 11.39 10.38
C THR A 97 20.22 11.78 11.87
N TRP A 98 19.06 11.79 12.53
CA TRP A 98 18.96 12.22 13.93
C TRP A 98 19.68 11.29 14.90
N GLN A 99 20.66 11.84 15.62
CA GLN A 99 21.59 11.09 16.47
C GLN A 99 21.12 10.92 17.92
N TYR A 100 20.17 11.75 18.38
CA TYR A 100 19.86 11.86 19.81
C TYR A 100 18.70 10.98 20.27
N GLY A 101 17.87 10.50 19.34
CA GLY A 101 16.65 9.74 19.61
C GLY A 101 16.25 8.94 18.37
N PRO A 102 14.96 8.63 18.19
CA PRO A 102 14.47 7.97 16.98
C PRO A 102 14.87 8.71 15.70
N PRO A 103 15.19 8.01 14.60
CA PRO A 103 15.20 6.55 14.46
C PRO A 103 16.46 5.82 14.97
N ASN A 104 17.56 6.54 15.25
CA ASN A 104 18.80 5.91 15.71
C ASN A 104 18.60 5.14 17.02
N LYS A 105 18.00 5.80 18.02
CA LYS A 105 17.77 5.23 19.35
C LYS A 105 16.28 5.01 19.59
N ALA A 106 15.94 3.90 20.25
CA ALA A 106 14.55 3.61 20.64
C ALA A 106 14.00 4.65 21.64
N TYR A 107 14.89 5.26 22.44
CA TYR A 107 14.57 6.24 23.47
C TYR A 107 15.40 7.52 23.27
N GLY A 108 14.89 8.65 23.75
CA GLY A 108 15.55 9.96 23.64
C GLY A 108 14.56 11.06 23.27
N PRO A 109 15.06 12.24 22.84
CA PRO A 109 14.22 13.32 22.36
C PRO A 109 13.36 12.87 21.17
N HIS A 110 12.08 13.26 21.20
CA HIS A 110 11.13 12.97 20.14
C HIS A 110 11.57 13.62 18.81
N ASN A 111 11.38 12.88 17.72
CA ASN A 111 11.70 13.29 16.37
C ASN A 111 10.41 13.52 15.59
N ASP A 112 9.90 14.73 15.57
CA ASP A 112 8.66 15.08 14.88
C ASP A 112 8.73 14.98 13.34
N ALA A 113 9.90 14.64 12.78
CA ALA A 113 10.10 14.47 11.35
C ALA A 113 9.95 13.01 10.86
N ILE A 114 9.67 12.04 11.73
CA ILE A 114 9.43 10.63 11.35
C ILE A 114 8.01 10.20 11.73
N TYR A 115 7.42 9.29 10.94
CA TYR A 115 6.19 8.62 11.33
C TYR A 115 6.45 7.52 12.38
N TYR A 116 5.78 7.60 13.52
CA TYR A 116 5.90 6.61 14.60
C TYR A 116 4.94 5.42 14.47
N ALA A 117 3.86 5.58 13.71
CA ALA A 117 2.88 4.53 13.51
C ALA A 117 3.43 3.40 12.62
N GLY A 118 3.07 2.16 12.94
CA GLY A 118 3.37 0.99 12.12
C GLY A 118 2.38 0.84 10.98
N CYS A 119 2.85 0.43 9.81
CA CYS A 119 2.00 0.36 8.64
C CYS A 119 0.89 -0.69 8.74
N PHE A 120 1.09 -1.75 9.52
CA PHE A 120 0.04 -2.74 9.75
C PHE A 120 -1.11 -2.15 10.58
N GLU A 121 -0.79 -1.46 11.67
CA GLU A 121 -1.79 -0.82 12.52
C GLU A 121 -2.46 0.37 11.82
N SER A 122 -1.72 1.18 11.07
CA SER A 122 -2.29 2.26 10.26
C SER A 122 -3.27 1.72 9.20
N LEU A 123 -2.94 0.62 8.53
CA LEU A 123 -3.84 -0.01 7.55
C LEU A 123 -5.10 -0.55 8.21
N LYS A 124 -4.95 -1.24 9.34
CA LYS A 124 -6.07 -1.77 10.12
C LYS A 124 -6.99 -0.64 10.59
N SER A 125 -6.44 0.45 11.09
CA SER A 125 -7.21 1.64 11.49
C SER A 125 -7.93 2.25 10.29
N TYR A 126 -7.26 2.37 9.15
CA TYR A 126 -7.86 2.89 7.92
C TYR A 126 -9.06 2.04 7.48
N ILE A 127 -8.88 0.72 7.41
CA ILE A 127 -9.96 -0.21 7.05
C ILE A 127 -11.12 -0.10 8.03
N ASN A 128 -10.85 -0.09 9.34
CA ASN A 128 -11.90 0.00 10.36
C ASN A 128 -12.70 1.29 10.26
N ASN A 129 -12.05 2.42 9.95
CA ASN A 129 -12.72 3.71 9.78
C ASN A 129 -13.67 3.72 8.58
N TYR A 130 -13.29 3.06 7.48
CA TYR A 130 -14.06 3.03 6.23
C TYR A 130 -14.89 1.76 6.02
N ALA A 131 -14.82 0.79 6.94
CA ALA A 131 -15.43 -0.53 6.79
C ALA A 131 -16.93 -0.47 6.49
N LYS A 132 -17.66 0.43 7.17
CA LYS A 132 -19.10 0.62 6.96
C LYS A 132 -19.41 1.11 5.54
N ALA A 133 -18.67 2.10 5.07
CA ALA A 133 -18.84 2.65 3.73
C ALA A 133 -18.48 1.64 2.64
N MET A 134 -17.36 0.93 2.81
CA MET A 134 -16.94 -0.15 1.91
C MET A 134 -17.97 -1.28 1.86
N GLY A 135 -18.51 -1.67 3.01
CA GLY A 135 -19.55 -2.70 3.11
C GLY A 135 -20.83 -2.30 2.36
N ALA A 136 -21.27 -1.05 2.50
CA ALA A 136 -22.43 -0.54 1.78
C ALA A 136 -22.20 -0.54 0.26
N LEU A 137 -21.04 -0.07 -0.21
CA LEU A 137 -20.69 -0.08 -1.64
C LEU A 137 -20.62 -1.50 -2.21
N ALA A 138 -20.04 -2.45 -1.45
CA ALA A 138 -19.98 -3.85 -1.84
C ALA A 138 -21.38 -4.47 -1.97
N LEU A 139 -22.30 -4.14 -1.04
CA LEU A 139 -23.68 -4.60 -1.09
C LEU A 139 -24.42 -4.04 -2.32
N CYS A 140 -24.26 -2.75 -2.62
CA CYS A 140 -24.83 -2.13 -3.81
C CYS A 140 -24.31 -2.81 -5.09
N ALA A 141 -23.00 -3.03 -5.20
CA ALA A 141 -22.41 -3.72 -6.33
C ALA A 141 -22.94 -5.16 -6.48
N PHE A 142 -23.09 -5.87 -5.36
CA PHE A 142 -23.67 -7.21 -5.34
C PHE A 142 -25.10 -7.25 -5.90
N ILE A 143 -25.96 -6.32 -5.46
CA ILE A 143 -27.34 -6.23 -5.95
C ILE A 143 -27.37 -5.96 -7.45
N VAL A 144 -26.52 -5.05 -7.94
CA VAL A 144 -26.41 -4.75 -9.39
C VAL A 144 -26.01 -6.01 -10.17
N VAL A 145 -24.98 -6.74 -9.73
CA VAL A 145 -24.52 -7.96 -10.40
C VAL A 145 -25.61 -9.04 -10.41
N VAL A 146 -26.29 -9.26 -9.28
CA VAL A 146 -27.39 -10.24 -9.20
C VAL A 146 -28.54 -9.86 -10.11
N SER A 147 -28.94 -8.58 -10.14
CA SER A 147 -30.01 -8.12 -11.03
C SER A 147 -29.65 -8.32 -12.51
N ALA A 148 -28.40 -8.05 -12.90
CA ALA A 148 -27.92 -8.25 -14.25
C ALA A 148 -27.93 -9.73 -14.66
N LEU A 149 -27.52 -10.63 -13.75
CA LEU A 149 -27.57 -12.08 -13.97
C LEU A 149 -29.01 -12.56 -14.16
N ILE A 150 -29.95 -12.09 -13.34
CA ILE A 150 -31.37 -12.43 -13.46
C ILE A 150 -31.90 -11.97 -14.83
N CYS A 151 -31.64 -10.72 -15.23
CA CYS A 151 -32.03 -10.20 -16.54
C CYS A 151 -31.42 -11.02 -17.69
N ALA A 152 -30.14 -11.38 -17.60
CA ALA A 152 -29.47 -12.21 -18.60
C ALA A 152 -30.17 -13.58 -18.74
N VAL A 153 -30.49 -14.24 -17.62
CA VAL A 153 -31.21 -15.52 -17.64
C VAL A 153 -32.57 -15.38 -18.32
N PHE A 154 -33.34 -14.33 -18.00
CA PHE A 154 -34.63 -14.10 -18.66
C PHE A 154 -34.48 -13.90 -20.17
N LEU A 155 -33.52 -13.09 -20.61
CA LEU A 155 -33.23 -12.87 -22.04
C LEU A 155 -32.81 -14.17 -22.75
N PHE A 156 -31.97 -14.99 -22.13
CA PHE A 156 -31.57 -16.28 -22.70
C PHE A 156 -32.74 -17.25 -22.83
N ARG A 157 -33.64 -17.30 -21.83
CA ARG A 157 -34.84 -18.14 -21.90
C ARG A 157 -35.77 -17.70 -23.04
N GLU A 158 -35.99 -16.40 -23.20
CA GLU A 158 -36.77 -15.88 -24.32
C GLU A 158 -36.15 -16.19 -25.68
N ALA A 159 -34.85 -15.95 -25.84
CA ALA A 159 -34.14 -16.23 -27.09
C ALA A 159 -34.25 -17.72 -27.46
N LYS A 160 -34.05 -18.62 -26.49
CA LYS A 160 -34.21 -20.07 -26.68
C LYS A 160 -35.65 -20.46 -27.04
N PHE A 161 -36.64 -19.81 -26.43
CA PHE A 161 -38.05 -20.05 -26.76
C PHE A 161 -38.39 -19.58 -28.19
N LYS A 162 -37.92 -18.39 -28.58
CA LYS A 162 -38.08 -17.85 -29.95
C LYS A 162 -37.41 -18.76 -30.99
N ALA A 163 -36.19 -19.25 -30.72
CA ALA A 163 -35.50 -20.20 -31.59
C ALA A 163 -36.30 -21.51 -31.79
N ARG A 164 -36.76 -22.13 -30.70
CA ARG A 164 -37.60 -23.35 -30.74
C ARG A 164 -38.95 -23.14 -31.46
N ARG A 165 -39.53 -21.92 -31.39
CA ARG A 165 -40.76 -21.59 -32.11
C ARG A 165 -40.52 -21.44 -33.61
N LYS A 166 -39.38 -20.84 -34.00
CA LYS A 166 -38.97 -20.70 -35.40
C LYS A 166 -38.73 -22.07 -36.06
N GLU A 167 -38.01 -22.97 -35.40
CA GLU A 167 -37.80 -24.36 -35.88
C GLU A 167 -39.11 -25.11 -36.10
N ARG A 168 -40.06 -25.00 -35.16
CA ARG A 168 -41.39 -25.63 -35.31
C ARG A 168 -42.20 -25.09 -36.48
N MET A 169 -42.07 -23.80 -36.81
CA MET A 169 -42.75 -23.23 -37.97
C MET A 169 -42.11 -23.67 -39.29
N ILE A 170 -40.78 -23.78 -39.35
CA ILE A 170 -40.05 -24.29 -40.52
C ILE A 170 -40.44 -25.76 -40.80
N ASN A 171 -40.45 -26.62 -39.77
CA ASN A 171 -40.84 -28.03 -39.94
C ASN A 171 -42.32 -28.22 -40.31
N ARG A 172 -43.20 -27.27 -39.98
CA ARG A 172 -44.62 -27.29 -40.42
C ARG A 172 -44.81 -26.80 -41.86
N GLY A 173 -43.91 -25.97 -42.37
CA GLY A 173 -43.96 -25.42 -43.72
C GLY A 173 -43.36 -26.32 -44.81
N ASN A 174 -42.66 -27.39 -44.43
CA ASN A 174 -42.16 -28.42 -45.33
C ASN A 174 -42.94 -29.73 -45.11
N PRO A 175 -44.14 -29.90 -45.71
CA PRO A 175 -44.68 -31.24 -45.90
C PRO A 175 -43.73 -31.96 -46.87
N THR A 176 -43.00 -32.94 -46.34
CA THR A 176 -42.28 -33.93 -47.14
C THR A 176 -43.25 -34.55 -48.14
N LEU A 177 -42.98 -34.30 -49.42
CA LEU A 177 -43.54 -35.01 -50.57
C LEU A 177 -42.75 -36.31 -50.77
#